data_AF-A0A0B1TIH1-F1
#
_entry.id   AF-A0A0B1TIH1-F1
#
_cell.length_a   1.000
_cell.length_b   1.000
_cell.length_c   1.000
_cell.angle_alpha   90.00
_cell.angle_beta   90.00
_cell.angle_gamma   90.00
#
_symmetry.space_group_name_H-M   'P 1'
#
loop_
_entity.id
_entity.type
_entity.pdbx_description
1 polymer ?
#
loop_
_entity_poly.entity_id
_entity_poly.type
_entity_poly.pdbx_seq_one_letter_code
_entity_poly.pdbx_strand_id
1 'polypeptide(L)'
;MLEAEGRFHGSVWHKAENLDMHLMWYYSSATFYAMTLFTTIGYGTIVCQTFWGRALSVVYACVGIPLMLVVLGDLGEWFQKILTKSYIYCLIRWRNFRKKQLTTSLDEIFLPMWIALPLVLIYIVSCTFVIHWFDHNEGNKPGINFPDAFYLHSSV
;
A
#
# COMPACT_ATOMS: atom_id res chain seq x y z
N MET A 1 1.93 0.77 -21.36
CA MET A 1 2.70 -0.33 -20.73
C MET A 1 4.09 -0.43 -21.34
N LEU A 2 4.23 -0.55 -22.67
CA LEU A 2 5.52 -0.61 -23.37
C LEU A 2 6.44 0.62 -23.21
N GLU A 3 5.87 1.83 -23.06
CA GLU A 3 6.65 3.07 -22.83
C GLU A 3 7.15 3.21 -21.37
N ALA A 4 6.50 2.52 -20.43
CA ALA A 4 6.93 2.44 -19.04
C ALA A 4 8.12 1.47 -18.91
N GLU A 5 8.04 0.29 -19.53
CA GLU A 5 9.13 -0.71 -19.57
C GLU A 5 10.44 -0.13 -20.12
N GLY A 6 10.38 0.74 -21.14
CA GLY A 6 11.57 1.39 -21.70
C GLY A 6 12.25 2.38 -20.75
N ARG A 7 11.52 3.03 -19.83
CA ARG A 7 12.08 4.01 -18.87
C ARG A 7 12.71 3.39 -17.63
N PHE A 8 12.36 2.15 -17.29
CA PHE A 8 12.85 1.46 -16.09
C PHE A 8 14.02 0.49 -16.36
N HIS A 9 14.44 0.36 -17.63
CA HIS A 9 15.54 -0.47 -18.10
C HIS A 9 16.90 -0.03 -17.49
N GLY A 10 17.17 -0.47 -16.27
CA GLY A 10 18.38 -0.12 -15.50
C GLY A 10 18.13 0.15 -14.02
N SER A 11 16.88 0.40 -13.61
CA SER A 11 16.50 0.60 -12.21
C SER A 11 16.62 -0.68 -11.38
N VAL A 12 16.78 -0.53 -10.06
CA VAL A 12 16.88 -1.68 -9.12
C VAL A 12 15.63 -2.55 -9.22
N TRP A 13 14.45 -1.94 -9.39
CA TRP A 13 13.17 -2.63 -9.54
C TRP A 13 13.12 -3.57 -10.73
N HIS A 14 13.70 -3.17 -11.86
CA HIS A 14 13.70 -4.03 -13.04
C HIS A 14 14.66 -5.23 -12.91
N LYS A 15 15.77 -5.05 -12.18
CA LYS A 15 16.64 -6.17 -11.79
C LYS A 15 15.95 -7.09 -10.78
N ALA A 16 15.30 -6.51 -9.77
CA ALA A 16 14.55 -7.26 -8.77
C ALA A 16 13.42 -8.08 -9.41
N GLU A 17 12.67 -7.50 -10.35
CA GLU A 17 11.63 -8.21 -11.10
C GLU A 17 12.21 -9.37 -11.93
N ASN A 18 13.35 -9.18 -12.60
CA ASN A 18 14.02 -10.27 -13.33
C ASN A 18 14.53 -11.38 -12.39
N LEU A 19 15.05 -11.01 -11.22
CA LEU A 19 15.47 -11.96 -10.19
C LEU A 19 14.25 -12.73 -9.63
N ASP A 20 13.15 -12.04 -9.34
CA ASP A 20 11.89 -12.65 -8.91
C ASP A 20 11.29 -13.55 -10.00
N MET A 21 11.44 -13.19 -11.28
CA MET A 21 11.08 -14.08 -12.41
C MET A 21 11.92 -15.36 -12.44
N HIS A 22 13.19 -15.29 -12.05
CA HIS A 22 14.04 -16.48 -11.92
C HIS A 22 13.73 -17.28 -10.63
N LEU A 23 13.02 -16.67 -9.68
CA LEU A 23 12.64 -17.20 -8.36
C LEU A 23 11.11 -17.31 -8.18
N MET A 24 10.32 -17.41 -9.25
CA MET A 24 8.85 -17.26 -9.22
C MET A 24 8.09 -18.20 -8.29
N TRP A 25 8.71 -19.31 -7.88
CA TRP A 25 8.07 -20.38 -7.10
C TRP A 25 8.79 -20.71 -5.79
N TYR A 26 9.56 -19.77 -5.25
CA TYR A 26 10.05 -19.86 -3.87
C TYR A 26 8.96 -19.49 -2.88
N TYR A 27 9.10 -19.89 -1.62
CA TYR A 27 8.07 -19.68 -0.60
C TYR A 27 7.66 -18.21 -0.45
N SER A 28 8.62 -17.28 -0.52
CA SER A 28 8.38 -15.83 -0.44
C SER A 28 7.54 -15.31 -1.61
N SER A 29 7.92 -15.64 -2.84
CA SER A 29 7.22 -15.20 -4.06
C SER A 29 5.85 -15.86 -4.21
N ALA A 30 5.71 -17.13 -3.83
CA ALA A 30 4.42 -17.82 -3.78
C ALA A 30 3.46 -17.21 -2.75
N THR A 31 3.98 -16.81 -1.59
CA THR A 31 3.18 -16.10 -0.57
C THR A 31 2.77 -14.71 -1.04
N PHE A 32 3.67 -13.98 -1.72
CA PHE A 32 3.35 -12.69 -2.34
C PHE A 32 2.28 -12.83 -3.43
N TYR A 33 2.35 -13.86 -4.27
CA TYR A 33 1.31 -14.19 -5.24
C TYR A 33 -0.04 -14.46 -4.56
N ALA A 34 -0.08 -15.26 -3.50
CA ALA A 34 -1.30 -15.55 -2.75
C ALA A 34 -1.88 -14.30 -2.06
N MET A 35 -1.02 -13.43 -1.51
CA MET A 35 -1.44 -12.17 -0.89
C MET A 35 -2.05 -11.21 -1.92
N THR A 36 -1.41 -11.03 -3.08
CA THR A 36 -1.90 -10.12 -4.13
C THR A 36 -3.18 -10.61 -4.79
N LEU A 37 -3.39 -11.93 -4.83
CA LEU A 37 -4.64 -12.55 -5.24
C LEU A 37 -5.75 -12.36 -4.18
N PHE A 38 -5.41 -12.47 -2.90
CA PHE A 38 -6.32 -12.26 -1.78
C PHE A 38 -6.76 -10.79 -1.65
N THR A 39 -5.83 -9.85 -1.78
CA THR A 39 -6.09 -8.40 -1.70
C THR A 39 -6.62 -7.81 -3.01
N THR A 40 -6.79 -8.62 -4.06
CA THR A 40 -7.25 -8.21 -5.39
C THR A 40 -6.39 -7.15 -6.09
N ILE A 41 -5.14 -6.95 -5.65
CA ILE A 41 -4.19 -6.04 -6.30
C ILE A 41 -3.77 -6.58 -7.67
N GLY A 42 -3.43 -7.88 -7.73
CA GLY A 42 -3.21 -8.60 -8.98
C GLY A 42 -2.15 -7.99 -9.91
N TYR A 43 -0.92 -7.75 -9.44
CA TYR A 43 0.17 -7.16 -10.25
C TYR A 43 0.44 -7.87 -11.59
N GLY A 44 0.15 -9.17 -11.70
CA GLY A 44 0.26 -9.92 -12.95
C GLY A 44 1.68 -10.35 -13.33
N THR A 45 2.71 -9.93 -12.59
CA THR A 45 4.13 -10.31 -12.81
C THR A 45 4.38 -11.81 -12.60
N ILE A 46 3.72 -12.42 -11.60
CA ILE A 46 3.84 -13.85 -11.30
C ILE A 46 2.46 -14.48 -11.49
N VAL A 47 2.34 -15.45 -12.40
CA VAL A 47 1.07 -16.11 -12.72
C VAL A 47 1.23 -17.61 -12.88
N CYS A 48 0.27 -18.36 -12.34
CA CYS A 48 0.13 -19.79 -12.62
C CYS A 48 -0.11 -20.01 -14.13
N GLN A 49 0.83 -20.62 -14.84
CA GLN A 49 0.65 -21.00 -16.25
C GLN A 49 -0.03 -22.36 -16.43
N THR A 50 -0.03 -23.20 -15.38
CA THR A 50 -0.64 -24.53 -15.42
C THR A 50 -2.17 -24.45 -15.34
N PHE A 51 -2.86 -25.36 -16.05
CA PHE A 51 -4.33 -25.43 -16.04
C PHE A 51 -4.90 -25.59 -14.62
N TRP A 52 -4.34 -26.54 -13.87
CA TRP A 52 -4.74 -26.78 -12.48
C TRP A 52 -4.41 -25.63 -11.54
N GLY A 53 -3.25 -24.98 -11.72
CA GLY A 53 -2.87 -23.81 -10.92
C GLY A 53 -3.82 -22.64 -11.12
N ARG A 54 -4.26 -22.39 -12.36
CA ARG A 54 -5.26 -21.35 -12.66
C ARG A 54 -6.61 -21.67 -12.03
N ALA A 55 -7.08 -22.92 -12.14
CA ALA A 55 -8.33 -23.34 -11.53
C ALA A 55 -8.33 -23.15 -10.01
N LEU A 56 -7.22 -23.52 -9.34
CA LEU A 56 -7.05 -23.32 -7.91
C LEU A 56 -7.01 -21.83 -7.52
N SER A 57 -6.30 -21.00 -8.29
CA SER A 57 -6.27 -19.55 -8.06
C SER A 57 -7.66 -18.92 -8.18
N VAL A 58 -8.49 -19.36 -9.14
CA VAL A 58 -9.87 -18.87 -9.29
C VAL A 58 -10.71 -19.26 -8.06
N VAL A 59 -10.65 -20.53 -7.63
CA VAL A 59 -11.39 -20.98 -6.43
C VAL A 59 -10.93 -20.22 -5.19
N TYR A 60 -9.63 -20.01 -5.04
CA TYR A 60 -9.05 -19.23 -3.95
C TYR A 60 -9.54 -17.77 -3.98
N ALA A 61 -9.57 -17.13 -5.15
CA ALA A 61 -10.07 -15.76 -5.29
C ALA A 61 -11.58 -15.67 -4.98
N CYS A 62 -12.39 -16.63 -5.41
CA CYS A 62 -13.83 -16.66 -5.12
C CYS A 62 -14.14 -16.67 -3.62
N VAL A 63 -13.32 -17.36 -2.81
CA VAL A 63 -13.45 -17.38 -1.35
C VAL A 63 -12.71 -16.20 -0.70
N GLY A 64 -11.58 -15.78 -1.26
CA GLY A 64 -10.75 -14.70 -0.75
C GLY A 64 -11.43 -13.34 -0.80
N ILE A 65 -12.10 -13.00 -1.91
CA ILE A 65 -12.80 -11.71 -2.09
C ILE A 65 -13.83 -11.44 -0.98
N PRO A 66 -14.82 -12.33 -0.70
CA PRO A 66 -15.80 -12.07 0.36
C PRO A 66 -15.15 -12.02 1.75
N LEU A 67 -14.15 -12.85 2.02
CA LEU A 67 -13.40 -12.79 3.28
C LEU A 67 -12.65 -11.47 3.43
N MET A 68 -11.97 -11.01 2.37
CA MET A 68 -11.25 -9.74 2.36
C MET A 68 -12.19 -8.57 2.61
N LEU A 69 -13.40 -8.56 2.05
CA LEU A 69 -14.39 -7.51 2.31
C LEU A 69 -14.80 -7.44 3.78
N VAL A 70 -15.01 -8.58 4.44
CA VAL A 70 -15.32 -8.64 5.88
C VAL A 70 -14.13 -8.13 6.70
N VAL A 71 -12.93 -8.65 6.42
CA VAL A 71 -11.71 -8.24 7.12
C VAL A 71 -11.44 -6.75 6.93
N LEU A 72 -11.66 -6.21 5.73
CA LEU A 72 -11.47 -4.78 5.45
C LEU A 72 -12.46 -3.92 6.24
N GLY A 73 -13.70 -4.38 6.42
CA GLY A 73 -14.68 -3.72 7.29
C GLY A 73 -14.23 -3.68 8.75
N ASP A 74 -13.84 -4.82 9.30
CA ASP A 74 -13.38 -4.95 10.69
C ASP A 74 -12.10 -4.13 10.95
N LEU A 75 -11.14 -4.21 10.03
CA LEU A 75 -9.92 -3.40 10.08
C LEU A 75 -10.27 -1.92 9.97
N GLY A 76 -11.17 -1.52 9.07
CA GLY A 76 -11.62 -0.15 8.89
C GLY A 76 -12.18 0.45 10.19
N GLU A 77 -13.05 -0.28 10.89
CA GLU A 77 -13.56 0.14 12.19
C GLU A 77 -12.45 0.27 13.25
N TRP A 78 -11.54 -0.69 13.28
CA TRP A 78 -10.42 -0.69 14.22
C TRP A 78 -9.48 0.50 13.96
N PHE A 79 -9.15 0.77 12.70
CA PHE A 79 -8.40 1.95 12.27
C PHE A 79 -9.13 3.24 12.66
N GLN A 80 -10.44 3.34 12.42
CA GLN A 80 -11.22 4.51 12.80
C GLN A 80 -11.20 4.75 14.31
N LYS A 81 -11.32 3.69 15.13
CA LYS A 81 -11.24 3.76 16.60
C LYS A 81 -9.85 4.26 17.04
N ILE A 82 -8.78 3.77 16.44
CA ILE A 82 -7.40 4.21 16.73
C ILE A 82 -7.19 5.67 16.33
N LEU A 83 -7.58 6.05 15.12
CA LEU A 83 -7.45 7.43 14.63
C LEU A 83 -8.22 8.40 15.50
N THR A 84 -9.43 8.03 15.95
CA THR A 84 -10.23 8.87 16.85
C THR A 84 -9.57 9.00 18.21
N LYS A 85 -9.05 7.89 18.79
CA LYS A 85 -8.32 7.93 20.06
C LYS A 85 -7.04 8.76 19.97
N SER A 86 -6.26 8.58 18.91
CA SER A 86 -5.01 9.33 18.70
C SER A 86 -5.29 10.81 18.47
N TYR A 87 -6.34 11.14 17.72
CA TYR A 87 -6.80 12.52 17.53
C TYR A 87 -7.21 13.18 18.85
N ILE A 88 -8.05 12.51 19.67
CA ILE A 88 -8.45 13.00 20.99
C ILE A 88 -7.22 13.17 21.90
N TYR A 89 -6.31 12.19 21.92
CA TYR A 89 -5.08 12.28 22.69
C TYR A 89 -4.22 13.49 22.25
N CYS A 90 -4.03 13.68 20.94
CA CYS A 90 -3.33 14.83 20.39
C CYS A 90 -4.02 16.15 20.76
N LEU A 91 -5.35 16.25 20.63
CA LEU A 91 -6.12 17.43 21.00
C LEU A 91 -5.98 17.75 22.49
N ILE A 92 -6.07 16.76 23.39
CA ILE A 92 -5.90 16.96 24.83
C ILE A 92 -4.46 17.44 25.14
N ARG A 93 -3.46 16.83 24.49
CA ARG A 93 -2.05 17.22 24.63
C ARG A 93 -1.83 18.66 24.16
N TRP A 94 -2.42 19.06 23.03
CA TRP A 94 -2.36 20.42 22.50
C TRP A 94 -3.17 21.42 23.32
N ARG A 95 -4.29 20.98 23.92
CA ARG A 95 -5.13 21.79 24.82
C ARG A 95 -4.39 22.15 26.09
N ASN A 96 -3.63 21.23 26.67
CA ASN A 96 -2.81 21.50 27.85
C ASN A 96 -1.78 22.62 27.59
N PHE A 97 -1.40 22.82 26.34
CA PHE A 97 -0.58 23.96 25.91
C PHE A 97 -1.35 25.27 25.69
N ARG A 98 -2.67 25.26 25.43
CA ARG A 98 -3.45 26.44 24.98
C ARG A 98 -4.54 26.99 25.91
N LYS A 99 -4.81 26.42 27.10
CA LYS A 99 -5.81 26.91 28.10
C LYS A 99 -7.13 27.46 27.47
N LYS A 100 -7.80 26.72 26.58
CA LYS A 100 -9.17 27.05 26.11
C LYS A 100 -10.12 25.88 26.35
N GLN A 101 -11.33 26.20 26.81
CA GLN A 101 -12.41 25.27 27.11
C GLN A 101 -13.17 24.92 25.82
N LEU A 102 -13.22 23.63 25.46
CA LEU A 102 -13.92 23.14 24.27
C LEU A 102 -15.18 22.40 24.72
N THR A 103 -16.33 22.96 24.38
CA THR A 103 -17.65 22.33 24.49
C THR A 103 -17.98 21.75 23.12
N THR A 104 -17.60 20.49 22.87
CA THR A 104 -18.03 19.80 21.65
C THR A 104 -18.35 18.36 22.00
N SER A 105 -19.61 18.03 21.77
CA SER A 105 -20.29 16.76 22.01
C SER A 105 -19.61 15.61 21.27
N LEU A 106 -19.47 14.49 21.98
CA LEU A 106 -18.72 13.29 21.57
C LEU A 106 -19.41 12.45 20.47
N ASP A 107 -20.46 12.97 19.83
CA ASP A 107 -21.40 12.15 19.06
C ASP A 107 -21.36 12.39 17.54
N GLU A 108 -20.54 13.32 17.04
CA GLU A 108 -20.36 13.53 15.59
C GLU A 108 -18.88 13.60 15.17
N ILE A 109 -18.03 12.71 15.69
CA ILE A 109 -16.65 12.57 15.18
C ILE A 109 -16.69 11.80 13.85
N PHE A 110 -17.29 12.41 12.84
CA PHE A 110 -16.80 12.22 11.47
C PHE A 110 -15.38 12.78 11.53
N LEU A 111 -14.35 11.93 11.43
CA LEU A 111 -12.97 12.40 11.21
C LEU A 111 -13.10 13.46 10.10
N PRO A 112 -12.85 14.75 10.37
CA PRO A 112 -13.11 15.76 9.36
C PRO A 112 -12.28 15.35 8.16
N MET A 113 -12.93 15.16 7.01
CA MET A 113 -12.32 14.61 5.78
C MET A 113 -10.98 15.30 5.45
N TRP A 114 -10.88 16.58 5.84
CA TRP A 114 -9.71 17.44 5.80
C TRP A 114 -8.49 16.96 6.62
N ILE A 115 -8.62 16.06 7.59
CA ILE A 115 -7.50 15.42 8.34
C ILE A 115 -7.11 14.09 7.71
N ALA A 116 -8.07 13.34 7.14
CA ALA A 116 -7.76 12.11 6.42
C ALA A 116 -6.91 12.39 5.17
N LEU A 117 -7.22 13.47 4.45
CA LEU A 117 -6.51 13.87 3.23
C LEU A 117 -4.99 14.14 3.44
N PRO A 118 -4.54 14.98 4.40
CA PRO A 118 -3.12 15.16 4.66
C PRO A 118 -2.45 13.91 5.23
N LEU A 119 -3.18 13.05 5.96
CA LEU A 119 -2.64 11.77 6.43
C LEU A 119 -2.30 10.85 5.25
N VAL A 120 -3.20 10.74 4.26
CA VAL A 120 -2.96 9.97 3.03
C VAL A 120 -1.81 10.58 2.23
N LEU A 121 -1.74 11.91 2.12
CA LEU A 121 -0.61 12.57 1.45
C LEU A 121 0.72 12.28 2.15
N ILE A 122 0.77 12.35 3.48
CA ILE A 122 1.96 12.01 4.27
C ILE A 122 2.35 10.55 4.02
N TYR A 123 1.38 9.63 3.98
CA TYR A 123 1.63 8.23 3.66
C TYR A 123 2.27 8.07 2.27
N ILE A 124 1.67 8.64 1.23
CA ILE A 124 2.19 8.55 -0.16
C ILE A 124 3.58 9.16 -0.27
N VAL A 125 3.81 10.33 0.33
CA VAL A 125 5.14 10.98 0.36
C VAL A 125 6.15 10.14 1.11
N SER A 126 5.77 9.54 2.24
CA SER A 126 6.66 8.66 3.01
C SER A 126 7.04 7.40 2.23
N CYS A 127 6.10 6.74 1.56
CA CYS A 127 6.37 5.60 0.68
C CYS A 127 7.30 5.99 -0.47
N THR A 128 7.03 7.12 -1.13
CA THR A 128 7.87 7.64 -2.22
C THR A 128 9.29 7.94 -1.75
N PHE A 129 9.43 8.52 -0.56
CA PHE A 129 10.73 8.79 0.05
C PHE A 129 11.49 7.51 0.35
N VAL A 130 10.84 6.49 0.93
CA VAL A 130 11.46 5.19 1.22
C VAL A 130 11.94 4.51 -0.07
N ILE A 131 11.11 4.49 -1.11
CA ILE A 131 11.45 3.91 -2.43
C ILE A 131 12.66 4.62 -3.03
N HIS A 132 12.65 5.96 -3.05
CA HIS A 132 13.76 6.74 -3.57
C HIS A 132 15.03 6.55 -2.74
N TRP A 133 14.92 6.49 -1.41
CA TRP A 133 16.05 6.27 -0.51
C TRP A 133 16.69 4.90 -0.74
N PHE A 134 15.86 3.87 -0.91
CA PHE A 134 16.31 2.51 -1.19
C PHE A 134 16.98 2.41 -2.57
N ASP A 135 16.36 2.98 -3.61
CA ASP A 135 16.92 3.03 -4.97
C ASP A 135 18.24 3.84 -5.00
N HIS A 136 18.34 4.92 -4.22
CA HIS A 136 19.57 5.73 -4.10
C HIS A 136 20.73 4.96 -3.45
N ASN A 137 20.44 4.08 -2.50
CA ASN A 137 21.48 3.34 -1.76
C ASN A 137 21.96 2.08 -2.50
N GLU A 138 21.15 1.51 -3.39
CA GLU A 138 21.47 0.24 -4.08
C GLU A 138 21.74 0.41 -5.60
N GLY A 139 21.41 1.56 -6.21
CA GLY A 139 21.48 1.78 -7.66
C GLY A 139 22.78 2.39 -8.19
N ASN A 140 23.57 1.60 -8.95
CA ASN A 140 24.50 2.14 -9.95
C ASN A 140 23.66 2.74 -11.11
N LYS A 141 23.79 4.05 -11.32
CA LYS A 141 22.91 4.98 -12.05
C LYS A 141 22.46 4.57 -13.46
N PRO A 142 21.32 5.12 -13.97
CA PRO A 142 20.48 6.18 -13.38
C PRO A 142 19.25 5.64 -12.65
N GLY A 143 19.04 6.10 -11.42
CA GLY A 143 17.87 5.77 -10.59
C GLY A 143 16.60 6.45 -11.08
N ILE A 144 15.46 6.00 -10.56
CA ILE A 144 14.13 6.51 -10.91
C ILE A 144 13.92 7.94 -10.39
N ASN A 145 13.36 8.83 -11.22
CA ASN A 145 13.05 10.20 -10.78
C ASN A 145 11.87 10.19 -9.80
N PHE A 146 11.86 11.14 -8.86
CA PHE A 146 10.77 11.32 -7.89
C PHE A 146 9.35 11.39 -8.50
N PRO A 147 9.11 12.05 -9.65
CA PRO A 147 7.79 12.07 -10.29
C PRO A 147 7.38 10.71 -10.85
N ASP A 148 8.33 9.91 -11.35
CA ASP A 148 8.07 8.59 -11.92
C ASP A 148 7.71 7.59 -10.81
N ALA A 149 8.35 7.70 -9.64
CA ALA A 149 8.02 6.92 -8.45
C ALA A 149 6.60 7.22 -7.93
N PHE A 150 6.19 8.48 -7.94
CA PHE A 150 4.83 8.89 -7.56
C PHE A 150 3.77 8.35 -8.54
N TYR A 151 4.07 8.40 -9.84
CA TYR A 151 3.16 7.90 -10.89
C TYR A 151 2.89 6.40 -10.77
N LEU A 152 3.89 5.62 -10.31
CA LEU A 152 3.77 4.19 -10.12
C LEU A 152 2.77 3.84 -9.01
N HIS A 153 2.73 4.62 -7.93
CA HIS A 153 1.76 4.45 -6.84
C HIS A 153 0.35 4.96 -7.19
N SER A 154 0.22 5.93 -8.10
CA SER A 154 -1.10 6.43 -8.53
C SER A 154 -1.74 5.60 -9.65
N SER A 155 -0.98 4.71 -10.30
CA SER A 155 -1.43 3.89 -11.43
C SER A 155 -1.83 2.47 -11.04
N VAL A 156 -1.68 2.11 -9.76
CA VAL A 156 -2.11 0.83 -9.15
C VAL A 156 -3.36 1.11 -8.32
#